data_AF-A0A0G0LR17-F1
#
_entry.id   AF-A0A0G0LR17-F1
#
_cell.length_a   1.000
_cell.length_b   1.000
_cell.length_c   1.000
_cell.angle_alpha   90.00
_cell.angle_beta   90.00
_cell.angle_gamma   90.00
#
_symmetry.space_group_name_H-M   'P 1'
#
loop_
_entity.id
_entity.type
_entity.pdbx_description
1 polymer ?
#
loop_
_entity_poly.entity_id
_entity_poly.type
_entity_poly.pdbx_seq_one_letter_code
_entity_poly.pdbx_strand_id
1 'polypeptide(L)'
;MESKDFYTTKELAGILGISRVAVFKKIKNGTIKAQKIGRNFVIFKKDNGGLEVLSSELFKLAKNWAVFGKEFSDQFYCQNSGIFQARLVKMEALMLKDKSAKNLYSLLTSMAGEIGNNSYDHNLGQWPDTPGIFFGYDLGKKQIILADRGIGILETLKRVRPELKNHEEALKMAFTEIISGREPEARGNGLKYVRSVISKNPIHLIFQTGNAKLTIHGGSADLHMQKTSDSIRGCLVLITY
;
A
#
# COMPACT_ATOMS: atom_id res chain seq x y z
N MET A 1 23.00 -14.16 -19.85
CA MET A 1 23.65 -13.69 -18.61
C MET A 1 22.70 -14.03 -17.47
N GLU A 2 23.03 -15.01 -16.63
CA GLU A 2 22.12 -15.51 -15.60
C GLU A 2 21.77 -14.39 -14.60
N SER A 3 20.48 -14.19 -14.35
CA SER A 3 19.99 -13.27 -13.33
C SER A 3 20.42 -13.78 -11.96
N LYS A 4 21.08 -12.94 -11.16
CA LYS A 4 21.35 -13.28 -9.75
C LYS A 4 20.03 -13.35 -8.97
N ASP A 5 19.82 -14.45 -8.26
CA ASP A 5 18.61 -14.72 -7.46
C ASP A 5 18.65 -14.13 -6.03
N PHE A 6 19.56 -13.19 -5.79
CA PHE A 6 19.76 -12.58 -4.48
C PHE A 6 20.21 -11.13 -4.56
N TYR A 7 20.03 -10.42 -3.45
CA TYR A 7 20.59 -9.11 -3.18
C TYR A 7 21.69 -9.19 -2.13
N THR A 8 22.74 -8.40 -2.32
CA THR A 8 23.65 -8.03 -1.24
C THR A 8 23.00 -6.95 -0.36
N THR A 9 23.53 -6.74 0.85
CA THR A 9 23.07 -5.66 1.74
C THR A 9 23.20 -4.27 1.13
N LYS A 10 24.20 -4.04 0.26
CA LYS A 10 24.38 -2.77 -0.45
C LYS A 10 23.32 -2.55 -1.52
N GLU A 11 23.06 -3.57 -2.33
CA GLU A 11 22.01 -3.51 -3.35
C GLU A 11 20.64 -3.32 -2.70
N LEU A 12 20.37 -4.08 -1.63
CA LEU A 12 19.11 -3.98 -0.90
C LEU A 12 18.89 -2.61 -0.25
N ALA A 13 19.97 -1.98 0.23
CA ALA A 13 19.92 -0.63 0.77
C ALA A 13 19.52 0.40 -0.29
N GLY A 14 20.11 0.30 -1.50
CA GLY A 14 19.76 1.15 -2.64
C GLY A 14 18.31 0.96 -3.09
N ILE A 15 17.87 -0.31 -3.14
CA ILE A 15 16.49 -0.71 -3.48
C ILE A 15 15.48 -0.12 -2.49
N LEU A 16 15.77 -0.20 -1.20
CA LEU A 16 14.88 0.27 -0.14
C LEU A 16 14.94 1.77 0.12
N GLY A 17 15.93 2.48 -0.45
CA GLY A 17 16.19 3.88 -0.11
C GLY A 17 16.58 4.09 1.36
N ILE A 18 17.18 3.08 2.01
CA ILE A 18 17.62 3.16 3.41
C ILE A 18 19.12 2.90 3.51
N SER A 19 19.73 3.25 4.64
CA SER A 19 21.16 2.98 4.85
C SER A 19 21.45 1.47 4.93
N ARG A 20 22.66 1.07 4.51
CA ARG A 20 23.17 -0.31 4.71
C ARG A 20 23.06 -0.75 6.17
N VAL A 21 23.23 0.17 7.11
CA VAL A 21 23.09 -0.08 8.55
C VAL A 21 21.64 -0.43 8.91
N ALA A 22 20.65 0.26 8.33
CA ALA A 22 19.24 -0.04 8.54
C ALA A 22 18.85 -1.42 7.98
N VAL A 23 19.40 -1.80 6.83
CA VAL A 23 19.27 -3.16 6.29
C VAL A 23 19.83 -4.19 7.27
N PHE A 24 21.04 -3.96 7.79
CA PHE A 24 21.67 -4.85 8.78
C PHE A 24 20.85 -5.00 10.07
N LYS A 25 20.27 -3.91 10.59
CA LYS A 25 19.37 -3.97 11.76
C LYS A 25 18.13 -4.83 11.47
N LYS A 26 17.56 -4.69 10.27
CA LYS A 26 16.41 -5.48 9.80
C LYS A 26 16.75 -6.96 9.56
N ILE A 27 18.00 -7.29 9.24
CA ILE A 27 18.46 -8.68 9.17
C ILE A 27 18.59 -9.24 10.60
N LYS A 28 19.24 -8.51 11.51
CA LYS A 28 19.47 -8.96 12.89
C LYS A 28 18.19 -9.18 13.69
N ASN A 29 17.16 -8.38 13.46
CA ASN A 29 15.87 -8.51 14.14
C ASN A 29 14.90 -9.46 13.42
N GLY A 30 15.34 -10.17 12.36
CA GLY A 30 14.53 -11.14 11.63
C GLY A 30 13.51 -10.56 10.65
N THR A 31 13.45 -9.25 10.47
CA THR A 31 12.51 -8.61 9.50
C THR A 31 12.89 -8.92 8.05
N ILE A 32 14.19 -9.06 7.75
CA ILE A 32 14.71 -9.46 6.44
C ILE A 32 15.37 -10.82 6.61
N LYS A 33 14.86 -11.82 5.89
CA LYS A 33 15.50 -13.14 5.85
C LYS A 33 16.77 -13.03 5.02
N ALA A 34 17.91 -13.33 5.63
CA ALA A 34 19.19 -13.31 4.95
C ALA A 34 20.04 -14.50 5.38
N GLN A 35 20.80 -15.05 4.44
CA GLN A 35 21.81 -16.05 4.70
C GLN A 35 23.18 -15.39 4.75
N LYS A 36 23.97 -15.70 5.78
CA LYS A 36 25.35 -15.23 5.86
C LYS A 36 26.23 -16.12 4.98
N ILE A 37 26.89 -15.52 3.99
CA ILE A 37 27.85 -16.20 3.11
C ILE A 37 29.19 -15.47 3.23
N GLY A 38 30.13 -16.12 3.90
CA GLY A 38 31.42 -15.52 4.27
C GLY A 38 31.25 -14.27 5.15
N ARG A 39 31.76 -13.13 4.68
CA ARG A 39 31.65 -11.83 5.36
C ARG A 39 30.39 -11.04 5.00
N ASN A 40 29.59 -11.53 4.06
CA ASN A 40 28.44 -10.82 3.52
C ASN A 40 27.12 -11.49 3.91
N PHE A 41 26.04 -10.71 3.88
CA PHE A 41 24.67 -11.22 3.94
C PHE A 41 24.07 -11.22 2.54
N VAL A 42 23.43 -12.34 2.22
CA VAL A 42 22.75 -12.61 0.96
C VAL A 42 21.26 -12.72 1.25
N ILE A 43 20.48 -11.91 0.54
CA ILE A 43 19.04 -11.80 0.71
C ILE A 43 18.42 -12.40 -0.55
N PHE A 44 17.99 -13.65 -0.47
CA PHE A 44 17.37 -14.32 -1.62
C PHE A 44 16.05 -13.62 -1.97
N LYS A 45 15.86 -13.38 -3.28
CA LYS A 45 14.66 -12.75 -3.82
C LYS A 45 13.41 -13.55 -3.47
N LYS A 46 13.49 -14.89 -3.59
CA LYS A 46 12.42 -15.83 -3.22
C LYS A 46 11.97 -15.76 -1.75
N ASP A 47 12.89 -15.45 -0.84
CA ASP A 47 12.62 -15.45 0.61
C ASP A 47 12.11 -14.09 1.11
N ASN A 48 12.21 -13.05 0.27
CA ASN A 48 11.85 -11.66 0.59
C ASN A 48 11.07 -11.00 -0.55
N GLY A 49 10.11 -11.71 -1.14
CA GLY A 49 9.35 -11.30 -2.33
C GLY A 49 8.72 -9.89 -2.28
N GLY A 50 8.68 -9.21 -1.12
CA GLY A 50 8.27 -7.81 -1.00
C GLY A 50 9.34 -6.75 -1.34
N LEU A 51 10.62 -7.11 -1.54
CA LEU A 51 11.71 -6.15 -1.79
C LEU A 51 11.86 -5.74 -3.25
N GLU A 52 11.61 -6.65 -4.19
CA GLU A 52 11.44 -6.34 -5.62
C GLU A 52 10.22 -5.45 -5.88
N VAL A 53 9.21 -5.58 -5.02
CA VAL A 53 7.95 -4.85 -5.12
C VAL A 53 8.11 -3.39 -4.71
N LEU A 54 8.75 -3.12 -3.57
CA LEU A 54 8.99 -1.75 -3.10
C LEU A 54 9.99 -0.97 -3.97
N SER A 55 10.77 -1.68 -4.79
CA SER A 55 11.70 -1.09 -5.75
C SER A 55 11.14 -0.99 -7.16
N SER A 56 9.88 -1.39 -7.38
CA SER A 56 9.26 -1.22 -8.68
C SER A 56 9.18 0.27 -9.03
N GLU A 57 9.47 0.59 -10.29
CA GLU A 57 9.39 1.98 -10.78
C GLU A 57 7.99 2.56 -10.57
N LEU A 58 6.95 1.73 -10.67
CA LEU A 58 5.57 2.15 -10.43
C LEU A 58 5.34 2.59 -8.97
N PHE A 59 5.87 1.85 -7.99
CA PHE A 59 5.76 2.24 -6.57
C PHE A 59 6.56 3.51 -6.29
N LYS A 60 7.76 3.65 -6.87
CA LYS A 60 8.57 4.87 -6.74
C LYS A 60 7.86 6.10 -7.30
N LEU A 61 7.21 5.98 -8.46
CA LEU A 61 6.42 7.07 -9.05
C LEU A 61 5.29 7.48 -8.11
N ALA A 62 4.49 6.53 -7.63
CA ALA A 62 3.40 6.81 -6.70
C ALA A 62 3.89 7.47 -5.40
N LYS A 63 4.97 6.93 -4.80
CA LYS A 63 5.56 7.48 -3.57
C LYS A 63 6.11 8.89 -3.79
N ASN A 64 6.84 9.12 -4.89
CA ASN A 64 7.41 10.42 -5.20
C ASN A 64 6.34 11.49 -5.39
N TRP A 65 5.23 11.13 -6.04
CA TRP A 65 4.10 12.03 -6.15
C TRP A 65 3.39 12.26 -4.81
N ALA A 66 3.10 11.19 -4.05
CA ALA A 66 2.41 11.30 -2.77
C ALA A 66 3.19 12.15 -1.74
N VAL A 67 4.52 12.01 -1.70
CA VAL A 67 5.38 12.74 -0.75
C VAL A 67 5.76 14.12 -1.28
N PHE A 68 6.27 14.20 -2.50
CA PHE A 68 6.96 15.41 -3.02
C PHE A 68 6.18 16.15 -4.10
N GLY A 69 5.04 15.62 -4.57
CA GLY A 69 4.24 16.24 -5.63
C GLY A 69 4.91 16.17 -7.00
N LYS A 70 5.87 15.25 -7.19
CA LYS A 70 6.53 15.07 -8.49
C LYS A 70 5.52 14.61 -9.54
N GLU A 71 5.60 15.21 -10.72
CA GLU A 71 4.78 14.86 -11.87
C GLU A 71 5.02 13.41 -12.33
N PHE A 72 3.99 12.83 -12.92
CA PHE A 72 4.00 11.50 -13.50
C PHE A 72 3.03 11.47 -14.68
N SER A 73 3.08 10.41 -15.49
CA SER A 73 2.22 10.29 -16.67
C SER A 73 0.73 10.22 -16.33
N ASP A 74 -0.09 10.98 -17.06
CA ASP A 74 -1.56 11.03 -16.92
C ASP A 74 -2.24 9.66 -17.03
N GLN A 75 -1.58 8.67 -17.64
CA GLN A 75 -2.07 7.29 -17.71
C GLN A 75 -2.32 6.66 -16.33
N PHE A 76 -1.65 7.16 -15.28
CA PHE A 76 -1.85 6.72 -13.89
C PHE A 76 -2.72 7.68 -13.08
N TYR A 77 -3.01 8.87 -13.59
CA TYR A 77 -3.73 9.90 -12.84
C TYR A 77 -5.24 9.76 -13.01
N CYS A 78 -5.96 9.57 -11.92
CA CYS A 78 -7.40 9.54 -11.88
C CYS A 78 -7.89 10.82 -11.20
N GLN A 79 -8.29 11.81 -11.99
CA GLN A 79 -8.73 13.10 -11.45
C GLN A 79 -10.04 13.02 -10.65
N ASN A 80 -10.93 12.09 -11.02
CA ASN A 80 -12.22 11.89 -10.37
C ASN A 80 -12.59 10.40 -10.27
N SER A 81 -13.60 10.10 -9.46
CA SER A 81 -14.07 8.74 -9.21
C SER A 81 -14.53 8.03 -10.49
N GLY A 82 -15.14 8.74 -11.45
CA GLY A 82 -15.54 8.16 -12.73
C GLY A 82 -14.35 7.61 -13.54
N ILE A 83 -13.26 8.38 -13.64
CA ILE A 83 -12.01 7.94 -14.29
C ILE A 83 -11.42 6.74 -13.55
N PHE A 84 -11.40 6.80 -12.23
CA PHE A 84 -10.91 5.69 -11.40
C PHE A 84 -11.72 4.41 -11.62
N GLN A 85 -13.05 4.48 -11.56
CA GLN A 85 -13.94 3.33 -11.77
C GLN A 85 -13.78 2.72 -13.16
N ALA A 86 -13.67 3.53 -14.21
CA ALA A 86 -13.42 3.04 -15.56
C ALA A 86 -12.07 2.28 -15.66
N ARG A 87 -11.02 2.77 -15.00
CA ARG A 87 -9.71 2.10 -14.96
C ARG A 87 -9.71 0.85 -14.09
N LEU A 88 -10.50 0.84 -13.02
CA LEU A 88 -10.70 -0.31 -12.16
C LEU A 88 -11.37 -1.47 -12.91
N VAL A 89 -12.44 -1.18 -13.67
CA VAL A 89 -13.10 -2.16 -14.57
C VAL A 89 -12.14 -2.67 -15.64
N LYS A 90 -11.31 -1.78 -16.22
CA LYS A 90 -10.27 -2.20 -17.17
C LYS A 90 -9.26 -3.15 -16.53
N MET A 91 -8.82 -2.86 -15.31
CA MET A 91 -7.91 -3.73 -14.55
C MET A 91 -8.53 -5.11 -14.33
N GLU A 92 -9.79 -5.17 -13.90
CA GLU A 92 -10.53 -6.41 -13.69
C GLU A 92 -10.60 -7.25 -14.98
N ALA A 93 -10.96 -6.61 -16.11
CA ALA A 93 -11.04 -7.26 -17.41
C ALA A 93 -9.69 -7.82 -17.89
N LEU A 94 -8.57 -7.17 -17.54
CA LEU A 94 -7.23 -7.67 -17.82
C LEU A 94 -6.86 -8.84 -16.91
N MET A 95 -7.18 -8.77 -15.61
CA MET A 95 -6.96 -9.85 -14.64
C MET A 95 -7.74 -11.11 -14.98
N LEU A 96 -8.97 -10.99 -15.50
CA LEU A 96 -9.77 -12.12 -15.98
C LEU A 96 -9.05 -12.95 -17.05
N LYS A 97 -8.22 -12.31 -17.87
CA LYS A 97 -7.41 -12.95 -18.92
C LYS A 97 -6.10 -13.53 -18.37
N ASP A 98 -5.68 -13.09 -17.20
CA ASP A 98 -4.45 -13.52 -16.54
C ASP A 98 -4.69 -14.77 -15.69
N LYS A 99 -4.08 -15.91 -16.09
CA LYS A 99 -4.17 -17.17 -15.35
C LYS A 99 -3.63 -17.05 -13.92
N SER A 100 -2.73 -16.11 -13.65
CA SER A 100 -2.12 -15.90 -12.33
C SER A 100 -3.07 -15.25 -11.32
N ALA A 101 -4.10 -14.55 -11.79
CA ALA A 101 -5.09 -13.84 -10.97
C ALA A 101 -6.45 -14.57 -10.90
N LYS A 102 -6.57 -15.75 -11.53
CA LYS A 102 -7.84 -16.33 -11.99
C LYS A 102 -8.90 -16.60 -10.89
N ASN A 103 -8.52 -16.55 -9.61
CA ASN A 103 -9.45 -16.70 -8.48
C ASN A 103 -9.47 -15.50 -7.51
N LEU A 104 -8.60 -14.50 -7.70
CA LEU A 104 -8.48 -13.34 -6.81
C LEU A 104 -8.92 -12.02 -7.47
N TYR A 105 -9.12 -11.99 -8.78
CA TYR A 105 -9.40 -10.75 -9.52
C TYR A 105 -10.57 -9.94 -8.92
N SER A 106 -11.67 -10.60 -8.54
CA SER A 106 -12.83 -9.93 -7.96
C SER A 106 -12.52 -9.33 -6.59
N LEU A 107 -11.76 -10.05 -5.76
CA LEU A 107 -11.31 -9.61 -4.43
C LEU A 107 -10.28 -8.46 -4.54
N LEU A 108 -9.35 -8.53 -5.49
CA LEU A 108 -8.36 -7.48 -5.74
C LEU A 108 -9.02 -6.21 -6.25
N THR A 109 -9.99 -6.36 -7.17
CA THR A 109 -10.76 -5.25 -7.72
C THR A 109 -11.62 -4.61 -6.65
N SER A 110 -12.32 -5.39 -5.82
CA SER A 110 -13.11 -4.84 -4.72
C SER A 110 -12.23 -4.14 -3.68
N MET A 111 -11.11 -4.73 -3.25
CA MET A 111 -10.18 -4.09 -2.32
C MET A 111 -9.63 -2.75 -2.86
N ALA A 112 -9.17 -2.74 -4.11
CA ALA A 112 -8.68 -1.51 -4.74
C ALA A 112 -9.81 -0.47 -4.87
N GLY A 113 -11.03 -0.89 -5.21
CA GLY A 113 -12.21 -0.05 -5.27
C GLY A 113 -12.56 0.59 -3.92
N GLU A 114 -12.61 -0.21 -2.85
CA GLU A 114 -12.85 0.27 -1.48
C GLU A 114 -11.81 1.32 -1.06
N ILE A 115 -10.53 1.04 -1.30
CA ILE A 115 -9.44 1.96 -0.94
C ILE A 115 -9.50 3.24 -1.77
N GLY A 116 -9.64 3.13 -3.09
CA GLY A 116 -9.63 4.29 -3.99
C GLY A 116 -10.87 5.17 -3.86
N ASN A 117 -12.05 4.59 -3.62
CA ASN A 117 -13.28 5.37 -3.40
C ASN A 117 -13.22 6.17 -2.10
N ASN A 118 -12.63 5.63 -1.04
CA ASN A 118 -12.41 6.36 0.21
C ASN A 118 -11.61 7.65 -0.01
N SER A 119 -10.65 7.65 -0.93
CA SER A 119 -9.90 8.85 -1.29
C SER A 119 -10.80 9.95 -1.85
N TYR A 120 -11.82 9.63 -2.65
CA TYR A 120 -12.75 10.65 -3.16
C TYR A 120 -13.79 11.06 -2.12
N ASP A 121 -14.38 10.08 -1.44
CA ASP A 121 -15.48 10.31 -0.50
C ASP A 121 -15.06 11.16 0.70
N HIS A 122 -13.85 10.97 1.22
CA HIS A 122 -13.36 11.69 2.40
C HIS A 122 -12.65 13.02 2.09
N ASN A 123 -12.34 13.28 0.82
CA ASN A 123 -11.66 14.52 0.41
C ASN A 123 -12.55 15.45 -0.43
N LEU A 124 -13.82 15.12 -0.66
CA LEU A 124 -14.74 15.98 -1.40
C LEU A 124 -14.84 17.37 -0.76
N GLY A 125 -14.43 18.40 -1.50
CA GLY A 125 -14.35 19.79 -1.02
C GLY A 125 -13.20 20.08 -0.04
N GLN A 126 -12.30 19.11 0.17
CA GLN A 126 -11.25 19.16 1.20
C GLN A 126 -9.88 18.69 0.71
N TRP A 127 -9.73 18.46 -0.60
CA TRP A 127 -8.44 18.21 -1.22
C TRP A 127 -7.47 19.35 -0.88
N PRO A 128 -6.36 19.07 -0.20
CA PRO A 128 -5.41 20.11 0.22
C PRO A 128 -4.64 20.74 -0.95
N ASP A 129 -4.44 20.00 -2.03
CA ASP A 129 -3.74 20.46 -3.23
C ASP A 129 -4.40 19.91 -4.52
N THR A 130 -3.83 18.88 -5.14
CA THR A 130 -4.30 18.31 -6.40
C THR A 130 -5.37 17.25 -6.12
N PRO A 131 -6.63 17.45 -6.58
CA PRO A 131 -7.67 16.45 -6.40
C PRO A 131 -7.39 15.16 -7.16
N GLY A 132 -7.81 14.03 -6.61
CA GLY A 132 -7.72 12.73 -7.29
C GLY A 132 -6.56 11.87 -6.80
N ILE A 133 -6.39 10.74 -7.48
CA ILE A 133 -5.48 9.67 -7.03
C ILE A 133 -4.52 9.25 -8.14
N PHE A 134 -3.36 8.75 -7.73
CA PHE A 134 -2.55 7.86 -8.53
C PHE A 134 -3.16 6.46 -8.46
N PHE A 135 -3.41 5.84 -9.60
CA PHE A 135 -3.82 4.45 -9.70
C PHE A 135 -3.03 3.78 -10.82
N GLY A 136 -2.21 2.80 -10.45
CA GLY A 136 -1.41 2.03 -11.39
C GLY A 136 -1.33 0.57 -10.98
N TYR A 137 -1.15 -0.31 -11.94
CA TYR A 137 -0.96 -1.73 -11.70
C TYR A 137 0.02 -2.35 -12.70
N ASP A 138 0.71 -3.38 -12.26
CA ASP A 138 1.55 -4.26 -13.08
C ASP A 138 1.14 -5.70 -12.77
N LEU A 139 0.29 -6.27 -13.62
CA LEU A 139 -0.26 -7.62 -13.40
C LEU A 139 0.81 -8.70 -13.52
N GLY A 140 1.82 -8.49 -14.38
CA GLY A 140 2.96 -9.42 -14.52
C GLY A 140 3.83 -9.47 -13.28
N LYS A 141 3.96 -8.34 -12.56
CA LYS A 141 4.60 -8.28 -11.23
C LYS A 141 3.62 -8.46 -10.06
N LYS A 142 2.33 -8.67 -10.35
CA LYS A 142 1.23 -8.81 -9.39
C LYS A 142 1.13 -7.66 -8.39
N GLN A 143 1.12 -6.43 -8.90
CA GLN A 143 1.12 -5.21 -8.09
C GLN A 143 -0.04 -4.29 -8.47
N ILE A 144 -0.70 -3.75 -7.46
CA ILE A 144 -1.68 -2.67 -7.59
C ILE A 144 -1.28 -1.59 -6.60
N ILE A 145 -1.20 -0.34 -7.08
CA ILE A 145 -0.72 0.80 -6.30
C ILE A 145 -1.76 1.90 -6.38
N LEU A 146 -2.15 2.40 -5.21
CA LEU A 146 -3.00 3.58 -5.05
C LEU A 146 -2.25 4.61 -4.21
N ALA A 147 -2.37 5.88 -4.55
CA ALA A 147 -1.93 6.95 -3.67
C ALA A 147 -2.84 8.16 -3.82
N ASP A 148 -2.93 8.98 -2.78
CA ASP A 148 -3.60 10.27 -2.84
C ASP A 148 -2.88 11.29 -1.97
N ARG A 149 -3.18 12.56 -2.21
CA ARG A 149 -2.65 13.71 -1.45
C ARG A 149 -3.72 14.39 -0.61
N GLY A 150 -4.73 13.61 -0.20
CA GLY A 150 -5.84 14.05 0.62
C GLY A 150 -5.46 14.39 2.07
N ILE A 151 -6.45 14.53 2.93
CA ILE A 151 -6.32 14.92 4.34
C ILE A 151 -5.75 13.81 5.25
N GLY A 152 -5.80 12.55 4.79
CA GLY A 152 -5.29 11.38 5.51
C GLY A 152 -6.25 10.82 6.56
N ILE A 153 -5.90 9.64 7.11
CA ILE A 153 -6.80 8.89 8.00
C ILE A 153 -6.98 9.59 9.36
N LEU A 154 -5.90 10.11 9.96
CA LEU A 154 -5.99 10.75 11.27
C LEU A 154 -6.97 11.92 11.27
N GLU A 155 -6.85 12.83 10.30
CA GLU A 155 -7.73 13.98 10.18
C GLU A 155 -9.16 13.59 9.77
N THR A 156 -9.32 12.52 8.99
CA THR A 156 -10.64 11.97 8.68
C THR A 156 -11.33 11.45 9.96
N LEU A 157 -10.61 10.68 10.79
CA LEU A 157 -11.18 10.05 11.98
C LEU A 157 -11.40 11.03 13.14
N LYS A 158 -10.59 12.09 13.26
CA LYS A 158 -10.78 13.12 14.30
C LYS A 158 -12.16 13.79 14.27
N ARG A 159 -12.87 13.75 13.14
CA ARG A 159 -14.26 14.26 13.03
C ARG A 159 -15.26 13.50 13.90
N VAL A 160 -14.98 12.22 14.14
CA VAL A 160 -15.85 11.31 14.90
C VAL A 160 -15.18 10.80 16.18
N ARG A 161 -13.85 10.95 16.28
CA ARG A 161 -13.00 10.58 17.42
C ARG A 161 -11.94 11.67 17.67
N PRO A 162 -12.33 12.85 18.18
CA PRO A 162 -11.42 13.99 18.37
C PRO A 162 -10.21 13.69 19.27
N GLU A 163 -10.29 12.66 20.11
CA GLU A 163 -9.27 12.22 21.04
C GLU A 163 -8.08 11.48 20.40
N LEU A 164 -8.17 11.09 19.12
CA LEU A 164 -7.09 10.40 18.41
C LEU A 164 -5.83 11.28 18.33
N LYS A 165 -4.71 10.76 18.85
CA LYS A 165 -3.49 11.55 19.06
C LYS A 165 -2.49 11.44 17.91
N ASN A 166 -2.41 10.27 17.27
CA ASN A 166 -1.35 10.00 16.30
C ASN A 166 -1.81 9.09 15.15
N HIS A 167 -1.03 9.10 14.06
CA HIS A 167 -1.33 8.35 12.83
C HIS A 167 -1.32 6.83 13.04
N GLU A 168 -0.53 6.32 13.99
CA GLU A 168 -0.44 4.88 14.26
C GLU A 168 -1.74 4.36 14.87
N GLU A 169 -2.24 5.05 15.90
CA GLU A 169 -3.54 4.78 16.51
C GLU A 169 -4.68 4.90 15.50
N ALA A 170 -4.71 5.99 14.72
CA ALA A 170 -5.76 6.21 13.73
C ALA A 170 -5.75 5.14 12.62
N LEU A 171 -4.57 4.78 12.10
CA LEU A 171 -4.45 3.74 11.08
C LEU A 171 -4.83 2.37 11.63
N LYS A 172 -4.43 2.04 12.87
CA LYS A 172 -4.83 0.80 13.53
C LYS A 172 -6.36 0.75 13.70
N MET A 173 -6.96 1.81 14.24
CA MET A 173 -8.40 1.95 14.45
C MET A 173 -9.18 1.76 13.14
N ALA A 174 -8.74 2.40 12.05
CA ALA A 174 -9.37 2.30 10.73
C ALA A 174 -9.48 0.84 10.22
N PHE A 175 -8.54 -0.03 10.61
CA PHE A 175 -8.52 -1.46 10.24
C PHE A 175 -9.16 -2.39 11.29
N THR A 176 -9.58 -1.88 12.46
CA THR A 176 -10.11 -2.72 13.57
C THR A 176 -11.52 -2.36 14.02
N GLU A 177 -11.87 -1.07 14.12
CA GLU A 177 -13.07 -0.61 14.83
C GLU A 177 -14.22 -0.20 13.90
N ILE A 178 -15.47 -0.50 14.29
CA ILE A 178 -16.63 -0.13 13.47
C ILE A 178 -16.82 1.36 13.71
N ILE A 179 -16.51 2.17 12.70
CA ILE A 179 -16.62 3.62 12.79
C ILE A 179 -18.03 4.01 12.30
N SER A 180 -19.06 3.55 13.02
CA SER A 180 -20.45 3.87 12.71
C SER A 180 -20.81 5.22 13.35
N GLY A 181 -20.76 6.29 12.54
CA GLY A 181 -21.21 7.63 12.95
C GLY A 181 -22.65 7.97 12.55
N ARG A 182 -23.33 7.15 11.73
CA ARG A 182 -24.71 7.35 11.28
C ARG A 182 -25.38 6.00 11.00
N GLU A 183 -26.40 5.62 11.76
CA GLU A 183 -27.41 4.67 11.25
C GLU A 183 -28.25 5.39 10.19
N PRO A 184 -28.61 4.78 9.04
CA PRO A 184 -28.54 3.36 8.67
C PRO A 184 -27.56 3.05 7.51
N GLU A 185 -26.41 3.73 7.40
CA GLU A 185 -25.46 3.50 6.30
C GLU A 185 -24.30 2.60 6.72
N ALA A 186 -24.02 1.56 5.93
CA ALA A 186 -22.85 0.68 6.06
C ALA A 186 -21.50 1.38 5.73
N ARG A 187 -21.36 2.67 6.06
CA ARG A 187 -20.11 3.44 5.89
C ARG A 187 -19.19 3.23 7.09
N GLY A 188 -17.89 3.08 6.83
CA GLY A 188 -16.88 2.78 7.85
C GLY A 188 -16.41 1.31 7.89
N ASN A 189 -16.81 0.47 6.93
CA ASN A 189 -16.43 -0.95 6.85
C ASN A 189 -15.34 -1.28 5.82
N GLY A 190 -15.00 -0.36 4.90
CA GLY A 190 -14.13 -0.68 3.76
C GLY A 190 -12.77 -1.25 4.15
N LEU A 191 -12.04 -0.59 5.04
CA LEU A 191 -10.70 -1.07 5.47
C LEU A 191 -10.75 -2.34 6.35
N LYS A 192 -11.87 -2.59 7.04
CA LYS A 192 -12.09 -3.88 7.71
C LYS A 192 -12.35 -5.01 6.72
N TYR A 193 -13.14 -4.73 5.69
CA TYR A 193 -13.37 -5.67 4.60
C TYR A 193 -12.03 -6.01 3.94
N VAL A 194 -11.22 -5.01 3.60
CA VAL A 194 -9.86 -5.18 3.07
C VAL A 194 -9.03 -6.10 3.98
N ARG A 195 -9.03 -5.86 5.31
CA ARG A 195 -8.35 -6.73 6.27
C ARG A 195 -8.87 -8.18 6.26
N SER A 196 -10.20 -8.36 6.24
CA SER A 196 -10.88 -9.65 6.24
C SER A 196 -10.59 -10.46 4.96
N VAL A 197 -10.47 -9.78 3.82
CA VAL A 197 -10.06 -10.41 2.56
C VAL A 197 -8.62 -10.88 2.66
N ILE A 198 -7.69 -10.02 3.13
CA ILE A 198 -6.28 -10.36 3.25
C ILE A 198 -6.05 -11.55 4.19
N SER A 199 -6.75 -11.61 5.33
CA SER A 199 -6.54 -12.70 6.30
C SER A 199 -6.94 -14.08 5.78
N LYS A 200 -7.68 -14.15 4.68
CA LYS A 200 -8.18 -15.40 4.06
C LYS A 200 -7.53 -15.72 2.73
N ASN A 201 -6.65 -14.85 2.22
CA ASN A 201 -6.12 -14.96 0.86
C ASN A 201 -4.61 -14.65 0.84
N PRO A 202 -3.85 -15.14 -0.16
CA PRO A 202 -2.42 -14.86 -0.31
C PRO A 202 -2.18 -13.45 -0.87
N ILE A 203 -2.81 -12.45 -0.26
CA ILE A 203 -2.73 -11.04 -0.66
C ILE A 203 -1.97 -10.31 0.44
N HIS A 204 -0.96 -9.52 0.09
CA HIS A 204 -0.25 -8.67 1.05
C HIS A 204 -0.61 -7.21 0.82
N LEU A 205 -0.63 -6.44 1.90
CA LEU A 205 -0.93 -5.01 1.89
C LEU A 205 0.16 -4.23 2.61
N ILE A 206 0.62 -3.16 1.98
CA ILE A 206 1.31 -2.05 2.63
C ILE A 206 0.41 -0.82 2.51
N PHE A 207 0.12 -0.19 3.64
CA PHE A 207 -0.69 1.03 3.71
C PHE A 207 0.05 2.06 4.55
N GLN A 208 0.32 3.25 4.01
CA GLN A 208 0.98 4.34 4.71
C GLN A 208 0.11 5.61 4.68
N THR A 209 -0.01 6.28 5.82
CA THR A 209 -0.67 7.58 5.98
C THR A 209 -0.05 8.32 7.16
N GLY A 210 0.15 9.63 7.03
CA GLY A 210 1.05 10.39 7.88
C GLY A 210 2.40 9.71 8.01
N ASN A 211 2.88 9.59 9.25
CA ASN A 211 4.11 8.89 9.62
C ASN A 211 3.89 7.44 10.08
N ALA A 212 2.71 6.86 9.81
CA ALA A 212 2.39 5.48 10.15
C ALA A 212 2.28 4.60 8.91
N LYS A 213 2.84 3.40 9.01
CA LYS A 213 2.76 2.36 7.99
C LYS A 213 2.26 1.07 8.62
N LEU A 214 1.25 0.50 7.99
CA LEU A 214 0.70 -0.81 8.27
C LEU A 214 1.19 -1.80 7.21
N THR A 215 1.58 -3.00 7.65
CA THR A 215 1.80 -4.15 6.78
C THR A 215 0.93 -5.30 7.25
N ILE A 216 0.19 -5.92 6.31
CA ILE A 216 -0.60 -7.13 6.55
C ILE A 216 -0.08 -8.20 5.59
N HIS A 217 0.27 -9.35 6.14
CA HIS A 217 0.70 -10.49 5.34
C HIS A 217 -0.49 -11.39 4.98
N GLY A 218 -0.51 -11.93 3.75
CA GLY A 218 -1.55 -12.82 3.29
C GLY A 218 -1.72 -14.03 4.19
N GLY A 219 -2.98 -14.41 4.44
CA GLY A 219 -3.35 -15.47 5.36
C GLY A 219 -3.20 -15.12 6.84
N SER A 220 -2.87 -13.86 7.19
CA SER A 220 -2.77 -13.39 8.57
C SER A 220 -3.72 -12.22 8.84
N ALA A 221 -4.28 -12.19 10.06
CA ALA A 221 -5.05 -11.07 10.57
C ALA A 221 -4.19 -10.03 11.32
N ASP A 222 -2.88 -10.28 11.43
CA ASP A 222 -1.95 -9.47 12.20
C ASP A 222 -1.67 -8.13 11.52
N LEU A 223 -1.68 -7.08 12.35
CA LEU A 223 -1.40 -5.72 11.92
C LEU A 223 0.02 -5.34 12.34
N HIS A 224 0.95 -5.34 11.39
CA HIS A 224 2.33 -4.96 11.65
C HIS A 224 2.53 -3.45 11.46
N MET A 225 2.49 -2.71 12.56
CA MET A 225 2.64 -1.25 12.58
C MET A 225 4.12 -0.84 12.62
N GLN A 226 4.47 0.20 11.86
CA GLN A 226 5.80 0.80 11.84
C GLN A 226 5.69 2.32 11.66
N LYS A 227 6.54 3.08 12.34
CA LYS A 227 6.73 4.51 12.05
C LYS A 227 7.66 4.69 10.85
N THR A 228 7.38 5.71 10.05
CA THR A 228 8.19 6.10 8.88
C THR A 228 8.82 7.47 9.07
N SER A 229 9.99 7.70 8.47
CA SER A 229 10.62 9.02 8.42
C SER A 229 9.86 9.97 7.49
N ASP A 230 9.37 9.44 6.38
CA ASP A 230 8.58 10.20 5.42
C ASP A 230 7.12 10.24 5.89
N SER A 231 6.52 11.43 5.90
CA SER A 231 5.11 11.63 6.19
C SER A 231 4.33 11.78 4.88
N ILE A 232 3.22 11.06 4.73
CA ILE A 232 2.32 11.15 3.56
C ILE A 232 1.02 11.78 4.02
N ARG A 233 0.65 12.96 3.51
CA ARG A 233 -0.57 13.66 3.95
C ARG A 233 -1.83 12.81 3.71
N GLY A 234 -1.99 12.29 2.49
CA GLY A 234 -3.07 11.40 2.12
C GLY A 234 -2.75 9.94 2.49
N CYS A 235 -2.71 9.07 1.48
CA CYS A 235 -2.25 7.70 1.66
C CYS A 235 -1.38 7.18 0.50
N LEU A 236 -0.62 6.13 0.77
CA LEU A 236 0.09 5.31 -0.22
C LEU A 236 -0.17 3.85 0.09
N VAL A 237 -0.65 3.13 -0.91
CA VAL A 237 -1.10 1.74 -0.77
C VAL A 237 -0.49 0.89 -1.86
N LEU A 238 -0.05 -0.29 -1.46
CA LEU A 238 0.49 -1.31 -2.33
C LEU A 238 -0.16 -2.65 -1.97
N ILE A 239 -0.84 -3.25 -2.94
CA ILE A 239 -1.44 -4.57 -2.88
C ILE A 239 -0.61 -5.51 -3.74
N THR A 240 -0.23 -6.67 -3.20
CA THR A 240 0.45 -7.73 -3.95
C THR A 240 -0.24 -9.08 -3.76
N TYR A 241 -0.20 -9.94 -4.78
CA TYR A 241 -0.84 -11.26 -4.80
C TYR A 241 -0.03 -12.29 -5.60
#